data_AF-A0A9E4GIE7-F1
#
_entry.id   AF-A0A9E4GIE7-F1
#
_cell.length_a   1.000
_cell.length_b   1.000
_cell.length_c   1.000
_cell.angle_alpha   90.00
_cell.angle_beta   90.00
_cell.angle_gamma   90.00
#
_symmetry.space_group_name_H-M   'P 1'
#
loop_
_entity.id
_entity.type
_entity.pdbx_description
1 polymer ?
#
loop_
_entity_poly.entity_id
_entity_poly.type
_entity_poly.pdbx_seq_one_letter_code
_entity_poly.pdbx_strand_id
1 'polypeptide(L)'
;QSSGMADLQAFYAAMLARMEEVLAHLAQFPPDQLPPEAERLLLMALSLAEVAPAVELFGQASVVDGYDIARLTPEHDERRPVLPVEKVSKNE
;
A
#
# COMPACT_ATOMS: atom_id res chain seq x y z
N GLN A 1 11.62 -6.07 -1.58
CA GLN A 1 10.74 -7.17 -1.11
C GLN A 1 9.31 -6.66 -1.17
N SER A 2 8.37 -7.43 -1.71
CA SER A 2 6.93 -7.17 -1.61
C SER A 2 6.31 -8.21 -0.66
N SER A 3 5.37 -7.79 0.18
CA SER A 3 4.59 -8.71 1.02
C SER A 3 3.58 -9.46 0.17
N GLY A 4 3.41 -10.76 0.41
CA GLY A 4 2.38 -11.56 -0.24
C GLY A 4 1.02 -11.40 0.45
N MET A 5 -0.05 -11.93 -0.17
CA MET A 5 -1.39 -11.88 0.43
C MET A 5 -1.49 -12.55 1.80
N ALA A 6 -0.74 -13.63 2.02
CA ALA A 6 -0.71 -14.31 3.32
C ALA A 6 -0.15 -13.39 4.43
N ASP A 7 0.87 -12.59 4.11
CA ASP A 7 1.45 -11.63 5.06
C ASP A 7 0.45 -10.52 5.39
N LEU A 8 -0.27 -10.02 4.37
CA LEU A 8 -1.30 -8.99 4.54
C LEU A 8 -2.47 -9.50 5.41
N GLN A 9 -2.92 -10.73 5.19
CA GLN A 9 -3.96 -11.37 5.99
C GLN A 9 -3.51 -11.58 7.45
N ALA A 10 -2.27 -12.04 7.67
CA ALA A 10 -1.73 -12.22 9.00
C ALA A 10 -1.61 -10.90 9.77
N PHE A 11 -1.12 -9.85 9.09
CA PHE A 11 -1.04 -8.50 9.66
C PHE A 11 -2.44 -7.95 9.98
N TYR A 12 -3.37 -8.03 9.03
CA TYR A 12 -4.75 -7.57 9.20
C TYR A 12 -5.42 -8.23 10.41
N ALA A 13 -5.35 -9.55 10.52
CA ALA A 13 -5.95 -10.29 11.64
C ALA A 13 -5.34 -9.89 13.00
N ALA A 14 -4.01 -9.76 13.06
CA ALA A 14 -3.31 -9.39 14.28
C ALA A 14 -3.62 -7.95 14.75
N MET A 15 -3.69 -7.01 13.81
CA MET A 15 -3.98 -5.61 14.11
C MET A 15 -5.45 -5.37 14.42
N LEU A 16 -6.37 -5.95 13.64
CA LEU A 16 -7.81 -5.77 13.83
C LEU A 16 -8.24 -6.24 15.22
N ALA A 17 -7.72 -7.39 15.67
CA ALA A 17 -8.02 -7.96 16.99
C ALA A 17 -7.67 -7.01 18.16
N ARG A 18 -6.81 -6.02 17.95
CA ARG A 18 -6.32 -5.09 18.98
C ARG A 18 -6.71 -3.64 18.71
N MET A 19 -7.48 -3.37 17.65
CA MET A 19 -7.67 -2.00 17.18
C MET A 19 -8.39 -1.11 18.19
N GLU A 20 -9.34 -1.66 18.95
CA GLU A 20 -10.03 -0.92 20.02
C GLU A 20 -9.05 -0.44 21.10
N GLU A 21 -8.16 -1.33 21.59
CA GLU A 21 -7.14 -0.99 22.58
C GLU A 21 -6.12 0.03 22.03
N VAL A 22 -5.73 -0.15 20.77
CA VAL A 22 -4.80 0.76 20.07
C VAL A 22 -5.38 2.16 19.97
N LEU A 23 -6.62 2.30 19.53
CA LEU A 23 -7.30 3.59 19.41
C LEU A 23 -7.50 4.25 20.78
N ALA A 24 -7.88 3.46 21.80
CA ALA A 24 -8.01 3.96 23.17
C ALA A 24 -6.67 4.45 23.76
N HIS A 25 -5.55 3.81 23.41
CA HIS A 25 -4.22 4.29 23.79
C HIS A 25 -3.84 5.59 23.08
N LEU A 26 -4.03 5.63 21.75
CA LEU A 26 -3.69 6.80 20.93
C LEU A 26 -4.51 8.05 21.30
N ALA A 27 -5.77 7.87 21.71
CA ALA A 27 -6.66 8.95 22.14
C ALA A 27 -6.17 9.71 23.39
N GLN A 28 -5.16 9.20 24.10
CA GLN A 28 -4.56 9.86 25.27
C GLN A 28 -3.54 10.94 24.89
N PHE A 29 -3.10 10.98 23.62
CA PHE A 29 -2.09 11.92 23.14
C PHE A 29 -2.73 12.98 22.23
N PRO A 30 -2.32 14.25 22.31
CA PRO A 30 -2.70 15.23 21.32
C PRO A 30 -2.01 14.91 19.97
N PRO A 31 -2.67 15.18 18.82
CA PRO A 31 -2.16 14.78 17.50
C PRO A 31 -0.78 15.32 17.12
N ASP A 32 -0.43 16.49 17.65
CA ASP A 32 0.81 17.23 17.40
C ASP A 32 1.93 16.90 18.39
N GLN A 33 1.66 16.06 19.41
CA GLN A 33 2.65 15.71 20.45
C GLN A 33 2.60 14.22 20.80
N LEU A 34 2.80 13.38 19.79
CA LEU A 34 2.93 11.94 19.97
C LEU A 34 4.36 11.58 20.43
N PRO A 35 4.52 10.85 21.54
CA PRO A 35 5.78 10.19 21.84
C PRO A 35 6.15 9.22 20.70
N PRO A 36 7.44 8.93 20.48
CA PRO A 36 7.87 8.07 19.37
C PRO A 36 7.21 6.68 19.33
N GLU A 37 6.81 6.13 20.48
CA GLU A 37 6.14 4.83 20.54
C GLU A 37 4.69 4.90 20.08
N ALA A 38 3.98 5.97 20.47
CA ALA A 38 2.61 6.23 20.05
C ALA A 38 2.57 6.57 18.56
N GLU A 39 3.54 7.31 18.05
CA GLU A 39 3.68 7.57 16.60
C GLU A 39 3.83 6.27 15.81
N ARG A 40 4.71 5.35 16.25
CA ARG A 40 4.84 4.03 15.61
C ARG A 40 3.53 3.24 15.63
N LEU A 41 2.81 3.28 16.75
CA LEU A 41 1.52 2.61 16.87
C LEU A 41 0.45 3.22 15.96
N LEU A 42 0.43 4.55 15.83
CA LEU A 42 -0.43 5.26 14.88
C LEU A 42 -0.12 4.83 13.44
N LEU A 43 1.15 4.75 13.05
CA LEU A 43 1.56 4.29 11.72
C LEU A 43 1.12 2.84 11.46
N MET A 44 1.15 1.96 12.46
CA MET A 44 0.62 0.59 12.33
C MET A 44 -0.91 0.59 12.18
N ALA A 45 -1.63 1.46 12.88
CA ALA A 45 -3.08 1.60 12.73
C ALA A 45 -3.46 2.13 11.34
N LEU A 46 -2.71 3.12 10.83
CA LEU A 46 -2.88 3.62 9.45
C LEU A 46 -2.56 2.53 8.42
N SER A 47 -1.52 1.73 8.66
CA SER A 47 -1.20 0.59 7.80
C SER A 47 -2.33 -0.43 7.73
N LEU A 48 -3.12 -0.61 8.80
CA LEU A 48 -4.32 -1.46 8.75
C LEU A 48 -5.34 -0.89 7.75
N ALA A 49 -5.58 0.42 7.76
CA ALA A 49 -6.52 1.05 6.83
C ALA A 49 -6.07 0.90 5.36
N GLU A 50 -4.76 0.96 5.10
CA GLU A 50 -4.20 0.75 3.76
C GLU A 50 -4.33 -0.72 3.28
N VAL A 51 -4.19 -1.69 4.18
CA VAL A 51 -4.24 -3.12 3.85
C VAL A 51 -5.67 -3.68 3.81
N ALA A 52 -6.62 -3.07 4.54
CA ALA A 52 -7.99 -3.56 4.65
C ALA A 52 -8.67 -3.79 3.27
N PRO A 53 -8.58 -2.90 2.27
CA PRO A 53 -9.17 -3.16 0.94
C PRO A 53 -8.63 -4.42 0.26
N ALA A 54 -7.32 -4.69 0.38
CA ALA A 54 -6.71 -5.88 -0.20
C ALA A 54 -7.26 -7.17 0.39
N VAL A 55 -7.56 -7.18 1.70
CA VAL A 55 -8.06 -8.35 2.43
C VAL A 55 -9.57 -8.49 2.34
N GLU A 56 -10.32 -7.40 2.50
CA GLU A 56 -11.79 -7.41 2.62
C GLU A 56 -12.51 -7.34 1.27
N LEU A 57 -11.91 -6.68 0.27
CA LEU A 57 -12.59 -6.36 -0.99
C LEU A 57 -11.96 -7.07 -2.19
N PHE A 58 -10.63 -7.02 -2.33
CA PHE A 58 -9.96 -7.45 -3.55
C PHE A 58 -9.55 -8.92 -3.54
N GLY A 59 -9.16 -9.45 -2.37
CA GLY A 59 -8.52 -10.76 -2.27
C GLY A 59 -7.14 -10.84 -2.92
N GLN A 60 -6.54 -9.69 -3.25
CA GLN A 60 -5.22 -9.54 -3.87
C GLN A 60 -4.58 -8.23 -3.41
N ALA A 61 -3.23 -8.18 -3.44
CA ALA A 61 -2.47 -7.04 -2.92
C ALA A 61 -2.61 -5.78 -3.78
N SER A 62 -2.88 -5.96 -5.07
CA SER A 62 -3.10 -4.88 -6.03
C SER A 62 -4.57 -4.49 -6.11
N VAL A 63 -4.84 -3.23 -6.44
CA VAL A 63 -6.19 -2.77 -6.76
C VAL A 63 -6.74 -3.57 -7.95
N VAL A 64 -7.99 -4.01 -7.87
CA VAL A 64 -8.68 -4.69 -8.97
C VAL A 64 -8.76 -3.77 -10.18
N ASP A 65 -8.40 -4.29 -11.36
CA ASP A 65 -8.28 -3.53 -12.61
C ASP A 65 -7.34 -2.31 -12.51
N GLY A 66 -6.40 -2.34 -11.55
CA GLY A 66 -5.38 -1.33 -11.37
C GLY A 66 -4.39 -1.31 -12.53
N TYR A 67 -3.82 -0.13 -12.79
CA TYR A 67 -2.75 0.01 -13.76
C TYR A 67 -1.44 -0.58 -13.23
N ASP A 68 -0.72 -1.32 -14.07
CA ASP A 68 0.63 -1.81 -13.74
C ASP A 68 1.60 -0.64 -13.67
N ILE A 69 1.92 -0.19 -12.46
CA ILE A 69 2.80 0.95 -12.21
C ILE A 69 4.19 0.75 -12.83
N ALA A 70 4.66 -0.49 -13.03
CA ALA A 70 5.94 -0.74 -13.70
C ALA A 70 5.94 -0.31 -15.18
N ARG A 71 4.75 -0.08 -15.77
CA ARG A 71 4.59 0.46 -17.13
C ARG A 71 4.52 1.99 -17.15
N LEU A 72 4.40 2.64 -16.00
CA LEU A 72 4.34 4.09 -15.92
C LEU A 72 5.74 4.65 -16.15
N THR A 73 5.91 5.41 -17.24
CA THR A 73 7.18 6.07 -17.56
C THR A 73 7.12 7.50 -17.02
N PRO A 74 7.93 7.86 -16.01
CA PRO A 74 7.97 9.23 -15.50
C PRO A 74 8.55 10.18 -16.56
N GLU A 75 7.83 11.24 -16.92
CA GLU A 75 8.29 12.20 -17.93
C GLU A 75 9.55 13.00 -17.49
N HIS A 76 9.81 13.08 -16.17
CA HIS A 76 10.89 13.90 -15.61
C HIS A 76 12.22 13.18 -15.33
N ASP A 77 12.37 11.89 -15.68
CA ASP A 77 13.67 11.20 -15.58
C ASP A 77 14.35 11.17 -16.95
N GLU A 78 15.11 12.23 -17.29
CA GLU A 78 15.80 12.42 -18.58
C GLU A 78 16.94 11.40 -18.85
N ARG A 79 16.98 10.24 -18.20
CA ARG A 79 18.05 9.25 -18.38
C ARG A 79 17.54 7.84 -18.62
N ARG A 80 16.97 7.57 -19.80
CA ARG A 80 17.32 6.39 -20.62
C ARG A 80 16.66 6.37 -22.01
N PRO A 81 17.27 5.67 -22.99
CA PRO A 81 16.83 5.68 -24.38
C PRO A 81 15.55 4.85 -24.56
N VAL A 82 14.67 5.38 -25.40
CA VAL A 82 13.45 4.75 -25.89
C VAL A 82 13.76 3.36 -26.45
N LEU A 83 13.08 2.33 -25.96
CA LEU A 83 13.05 1.02 -26.63
C LEU A 83 12.42 1.21 -28.02
N PRO A 84 12.89 0.49 -29.07
CA PRO A 84 12.29 0.64 -30.38
C PRO A 84 10.86 0.11 -30.33
N VAL A 85 9.90 1.00 -30.66
CA VAL A 85 8.51 0.61 -30.92
C VAL A 85 8.54 -0.28 -32.16
N GLU A 86 8.20 -1.56 -32.03
CA GLU A 86 7.96 -2.42 -33.20
C GLU A 86 6.84 -1.78 -34.02
N LYS A 87 7.17 -1.39 -35.25
CA LYS A 87 6.18 -0.88 -36.20
C LYS A 87 5.17 -1.98 -36.45
N VAL A 88 3.93 -1.76 -36.04
CA VAL A 88 2.79 -2.56 -36.49
C VAL A 88 2.79 -2.50 -38.02
N SER A 89 3.14 -3.63 -38.64
CA SER A 89 3.04 -3.81 -40.09
C SER A 89 1.56 -3.76 -40.45
N LYS A 90 1.16 -2.66 -41.08
CA LYS A 90 -0.13 -2.55 -41.75
C LYS A 90 0.03 -3.29 -43.06
N ASN A 91 -0.36 -4.57 -43.08
CA ASN A 91 -0.45 -5.32 -44.32
C ASN A 91 -1.88 -5.19 -44.87
N GLU A 92 -1.93 -4.85 -46.15
CA GLU A 92 -3.09 -4.69 -47.02
C GLU A 92 -3.98 -5.93 -47.13
#